data_AF-A0A6J5CQS0-F1
#
_entry.id   AF-A0A6J5CQS0-F1
#
_cell.length_a   1.000
_cell.length_b   1.000
_cell.length_c   1.000
_cell.angle_alpha   90.00
_cell.angle_beta   90.00
_cell.angle_gamma   90.00
#
_symmetry.space_group_name_H-M   'P 1'
#
loop_
_entity.id
_entity.type
_entity.pdbx_description
1 polymer ?
#
loop_
_entity_poly.entity_id
_entity_poly.type
_entity_poly.pdbx_seq_one_letter_code
_entity_poly.pdbx_strand_id
1 'polypeptide(L)'
;MPHPPSQPSTVCGTLPVSLGVDVCINSVIDSATVQEGLLARLRNVLHTTRIEVKSSKTELSLFHADSWFDNNRSDSVHLLVAVQLRNAASEILANGVSEGASMLLVSSPAIASRMGVSSPLCLHRPARGPSETTADVLKLAIRWGGGTFDNIGTSWRTGLSKEVARIIRSSCRFWHGMETVDLDAAVGKAGAAGVWLATALAAANAALTNEPQLVITQEGNDLLALVCEKQT
;
A
#
# COMPACT_ATOMS: atom_id res chain seq x y z
N MET A 1 -21.50 22.01 -56.12
CA MET A 1 -21.31 22.50 -54.74
C MET A 1 -20.98 21.30 -53.86
N PRO A 2 -19.77 21.18 -53.31
CA PRO A 2 -19.45 20.09 -52.39
C PRO A 2 -19.85 20.47 -50.95
N HIS A 3 -20.51 19.52 -50.27
CA HIS A 3 -20.76 19.58 -48.83
C HIS A 3 -19.44 19.67 -48.05
N PRO A 4 -19.38 20.45 -46.94
CA PRO A 4 -18.21 20.42 -46.07
C PRO A 4 -18.18 19.10 -45.29
N PRO A 5 -16.98 18.54 -45.02
CA PRO A 5 -16.86 17.36 -44.17
C PRO A 5 -17.21 17.72 -42.72
N SER A 6 -18.06 16.88 -42.12
CA SER A 6 -18.38 16.89 -40.71
C SER A 6 -17.11 16.70 -39.87
N GLN A 7 -16.80 17.68 -39.02
CA GLN A 7 -15.74 17.55 -38.02
C GLN A 7 -16.14 16.46 -36.99
N PRO A 8 -15.25 15.53 -36.64
CA PRO A 8 -15.49 14.65 -35.50
C PRO A 8 -15.37 15.45 -34.21
N SER A 9 -16.46 15.53 -33.48
CA SER A 9 -16.54 16.08 -32.12
C SER A 9 -15.77 15.17 -31.16
N THR A 10 -14.46 15.34 -31.02
CA THR A 10 -13.72 14.80 -29.87
C THR A 10 -13.99 15.67 -28.65
N VAL A 11 -15.16 15.49 -28.04
CA VAL A 11 -15.31 15.80 -26.61
C VAL A 11 -14.58 14.68 -25.87
N CYS A 12 -13.28 14.87 -25.65
CA CYS A 12 -12.56 14.11 -24.64
C CYS A 12 -13.06 14.59 -23.29
N GLY A 13 -14.22 14.05 -22.87
CA GLY A 13 -14.78 14.29 -21.57
C GLY A 13 -13.90 13.62 -20.53
N THR A 14 -12.89 14.33 -20.03
CA THR A 14 -12.26 13.97 -18.77
C THR A 14 -13.30 14.15 -17.67
N LEU A 15 -14.02 13.08 -17.36
CA LEU A 15 -14.77 12.99 -16.10
C LEU A 15 -13.83 13.42 -14.96
N PRO A 16 -14.26 14.36 -14.09
CA PRO A 16 -13.41 14.84 -13.01
C PRO A 16 -13.08 13.66 -12.09
N VAL A 17 -11.80 13.34 -12.01
CA VAL A 17 -11.32 12.30 -11.10
C VAL A 17 -11.47 12.83 -9.68
N SER A 18 -12.14 12.09 -8.80
CA SER A 18 -12.16 12.39 -7.37
C SER A 18 -10.93 11.78 -6.69
N LEU A 19 -10.48 12.42 -5.61
CA LEU A 19 -9.42 11.92 -4.75
C LEU A 19 -10.02 11.48 -3.42
N GLY A 20 -10.08 10.17 -3.18
CA GLY A 20 -10.25 9.62 -1.85
C GLY A 20 -8.92 9.70 -1.09
N VAL A 21 -8.94 10.13 0.16
CA VAL A 21 -7.74 10.21 1.01
C VAL A 21 -7.98 9.37 2.26
N ASP A 22 -7.23 8.28 2.39
CA ASP A 22 -7.24 7.42 3.57
C ASP A 22 -6.05 7.82 4.46
N VAL A 23 -6.33 8.40 5.63
CA VAL A 23 -5.30 8.96 6.52
C VAL A 23 -5.27 8.21 7.84
N CYS A 24 -4.08 7.79 8.26
CA CYS A 24 -3.81 7.30 9.59
C CYS A 24 -2.60 8.01 10.18
N ILE A 25 -2.82 8.76 11.25
CA ILE A 25 -1.78 9.53 11.93
C ILE A 25 -1.75 9.10 13.38
N ASN A 26 -0.69 8.37 13.74
CA ASN A 26 -0.33 8.09 15.11
C ASN A 26 0.84 9.01 15.48
N SER A 27 0.57 10.05 16.25
CA SER A 27 1.52 11.14 16.48
C SER A 27 1.40 11.64 17.91
N VAL A 28 2.52 12.13 18.46
CA VAL A 28 2.54 12.94 19.70
C VAL A 28 1.96 14.34 19.46
N ILE A 29 1.98 14.81 18.22
CA ILE A 29 1.27 16.02 17.78
C ILE A 29 -0.19 15.64 17.60
N ASP A 30 -1.09 16.55 17.99
CA ASP A 30 -2.52 16.42 17.75
C ASP A 30 -2.81 15.99 16.30
N SER A 31 -3.50 14.85 16.15
CA SER A 31 -3.72 14.23 14.85
C SER A 31 -4.63 15.06 13.96
N ALA A 32 -5.54 15.87 14.55
CA ALA A 32 -6.36 16.81 13.80
C ALA A 32 -5.51 17.90 13.16
N THR A 33 -4.54 18.46 13.88
CA THR A 33 -3.59 19.46 13.37
C THR A 33 -2.79 18.93 12.16
N VAL A 34 -2.25 17.70 12.25
CA VAL A 34 -1.49 17.09 11.15
C VAL A 34 -2.40 16.83 9.95
N GLN A 35 -3.62 16.34 10.18
CA GLN A 35 -4.60 16.11 9.12
C GLN A 35 -5.02 17.42 8.44
N GLU A 36 -5.34 18.47 9.20
CA GLU A 36 -5.70 19.78 8.66
C GLU A 36 -4.59 20.37 7.80
N GLY A 37 -3.34 20.28 8.27
CA GLY A 37 -2.17 20.71 7.50
C GLY A 37 -1.99 19.95 6.19
N LEU A 38 -2.17 18.63 6.21
CA LEU A 38 -2.13 17.78 5.00
C LEU A 38 -3.24 18.19 4.03
N LEU A 39 -4.48 18.35 4.50
CA LEU A 39 -5.62 18.70 3.66
C LEU A 39 -5.51 20.11 3.08
N ALA A 40 -4.98 21.07 3.85
CA ALA A 40 -4.70 22.41 3.35
C ALA A 40 -3.70 22.35 2.18
N ARG A 41 -2.63 21.55 2.31
CA ARG A 41 -1.65 21.35 1.22
C ARG A 41 -2.28 20.68 0.00
N LEU A 42 -3.09 19.64 0.18
CA LEU A 42 -3.76 18.97 -0.93
C LEU A 42 -4.72 19.89 -1.67
N ARG A 43 -5.54 20.67 -0.96
CA ARG A 43 -6.45 21.66 -1.57
C ARG A 43 -5.73 22.79 -2.30
N ASN A 44 -4.55 23.16 -1.82
CA ASN A 44 -3.69 24.14 -2.47
C ASN A 44 -3.02 23.62 -3.74
N VAL A 45 -2.91 22.30 -3.93
CA VAL A 45 -2.34 21.72 -5.16
C VAL A 45 -3.46 21.29 -6.12
N LEU A 46 -4.57 20.78 -5.58
CA LEU A 46 -5.65 20.14 -6.32
C LEU A 46 -6.94 20.97 -6.29
N HIS A 47 -6.86 22.23 -6.74
CA HIS A 47 -7.93 23.21 -6.61
C HIS A 47 -9.28 22.82 -7.24
N THR A 48 -9.27 21.97 -8.27
CA THR A 48 -10.46 21.56 -9.03
C THR A 48 -10.90 20.12 -8.74
N THR A 49 -10.14 19.39 -7.92
CA THR A 49 -10.39 17.99 -7.61
C THR A 49 -11.30 17.88 -6.38
N ARG A 50 -12.35 17.07 -6.48
CA ARG A 50 -13.17 16.71 -5.31
C ARG A 50 -12.35 15.80 -4.41
N ILE A 51 -12.12 16.23 -3.17
CA ILE A 51 -11.37 15.48 -2.15
C ILE A 51 -12.34 14.92 -1.11
N GLU A 52 -12.31 13.60 -0.90
CA GLU A 52 -13.07 12.90 0.15
C GLU A 52 -12.09 12.28 1.14
N VAL A 53 -12.26 12.52 2.43
CA VAL A 53 -11.28 12.11 3.46
C VAL A 53 -11.88 11.08 4.38
N LYS A 54 -11.15 9.99 4.59
CA LYS A 54 -11.44 8.94 5.57
C LYS A 54 -10.26 8.85 6.53
N SER A 55 -10.51 9.06 7.81
CA SER A 55 -9.48 9.04 8.83
C SER A 55 -9.63 7.83 9.75
N SER A 56 -8.53 7.13 9.99
CA SER A 56 -8.41 6.08 11.01
C SER A 56 -7.59 6.60 12.20
N LYS A 57 -8.02 6.27 13.42
CA LYS A 57 -7.42 6.81 14.65
C LYS A 57 -6.17 6.06 15.12
N THR A 58 -5.99 4.79 14.76
CA THR A 58 -4.95 3.95 15.37
C THR A 58 -4.02 3.34 14.35
N GLU A 59 -4.56 2.57 13.41
CA GLU A 59 -3.79 1.94 12.33
C GLU A 59 -4.64 1.86 11.05
N LEU A 60 -3.98 1.75 9.91
CA LEU A 60 -4.61 1.45 8.63
C LEU A 60 -4.13 0.08 8.20
N SER A 61 -4.98 -0.94 8.43
CA SER A 61 -4.68 -2.34 8.14
C SER A 61 -4.26 -2.52 6.69
N LEU A 62 -3.34 -3.46 6.41
CA LEU A 62 -3.01 -3.86 5.03
C LEU A 62 -4.26 -4.35 4.28
N PHE A 63 -5.25 -4.91 4.99
CA PHE A 63 -6.51 -5.35 4.40
C PHE A 63 -7.36 -4.19 3.86
N HIS A 64 -7.06 -2.94 4.23
CA HIS A 64 -7.72 -1.77 3.66
C HIS A 64 -7.61 -1.74 2.12
N ALA A 65 -6.53 -2.30 1.57
CA ALA A 65 -6.35 -2.44 0.13
C ALA A 65 -7.50 -3.21 -0.54
N ASP A 66 -8.13 -4.18 0.15
CA ASP A 66 -9.26 -4.95 -0.40
C ASP A 66 -10.44 -4.05 -0.77
N SER A 67 -10.67 -3.00 0.04
CA SER A 67 -11.75 -2.04 -0.21
C SER A 67 -11.56 -1.24 -1.50
N TRP A 68 -10.32 -1.06 -1.98
CA TRP A 68 -10.05 -0.42 -3.26
C TRP A 68 -10.45 -1.30 -4.44
N PHE A 69 -10.34 -2.63 -4.30
CA PHE A 69 -10.80 -3.57 -5.32
C PHE A 69 -12.33 -3.66 -5.35
N ASP A 70 -13.00 -3.61 -4.20
CA ASP A 70 -14.47 -3.63 -4.13
C ASP A 70 -15.09 -2.33 -4.65
N ASN A 71 -14.43 -1.18 -4.41
CA ASN A 71 -14.92 0.13 -4.79
C ASN A 71 -14.19 0.71 -6.01
N ASN A 72 -13.78 -0.16 -6.95
CA ASN A 72 -12.98 0.19 -8.12
C ASN A 72 -13.74 1.06 -9.15
N ARG A 73 -14.01 2.31 -8.80
CA ARG A 73 -14.68 3.26 -9.68
C ARG A 73 -13.70 3.76 -10.75
N SER A 74 -14.19 3.93 -11.97
CA SER A 74 -13.40 4.42 -13.11
C SER A 74 -13.07 5.91 -13.05
N ASP A 75 -13.54 6.60 -12.01
CA ASP A 75 -13.41 8.03 -11.77
C ASP A 75 -12.77 8.40 -10.41
N SER A 76 -12.17 7.45 -9.68
CA SER A 76 -11.54 7.73 -8.38
C SER A 76 -10.08 7.30 -8.29
N VAL A 77 -9.28 8.15 -7.66
CA VAL A 77 -7.91 7.85 -7.22
C VAL A 77 -7.90 7.87 -5.69
N HIS A 78 -7.11 7.01 -5.08
CA HIS A 78 -6.94 6.91 -3.63
C HIS A 78 -5.53 7.35 -3.24
N LEU A 79 -5.43 8.29 -2.31
CA LEU A 79 -4.19 8.64 -1.63
C LEU A 79 -4.23 8.03 -0.22
N LEU A 80 -3.38 7.06 0.02
CA LEU A 80 -3.12 6.56 1.36
C LEU A 80 -2.00 7.38 1.99
N VAL A 81 -2.21 7.83 3.23
CA VAL A 81 -1.19 8.48 4.06
C VAL A 81 -1.16 7.82 5.42
N ALA A 82 -0.03 7.22 5.77
CA ALA A 82 0.21 6.64 7.08
C ALA A 82 1.42 7.29 7.73
N VAL A 83 1.27 7.74 8.97
CA VAL A 83 2.27 8.52 9.71
C VAL A 83 2.40 8.00 11.13
N GLN A 84 3.63 7.73 11.54
CA GLN A 84 4.03 7.47 12.90
C GLN A 84 5.05 8.52 13.35
N LEU A 85 4.63 9.40 14.24
CA LEU A 85 5.51 10.35 14.93
C LEU A 85 5.54 10.02 16.42
N ARG A 86 6.68 10.24 17.04
CA ARG A 86 6.96 9.97 18.45
C ARG A 86 7.59 11.24 19.04
N ASN A 87 8.00 11.18 20.29
CA ASN A 87 8.73 12.30 20.89
C ASN A 87 10.24 12.14 20.67
N ALA A 88 10.69 11.78 19.47
CA ALA A 88 12.10 11.45 19.22
C ALA A 88 13.07 12.62 19.46
N ALA A 89 12.56 13.86 19.41
CA ALA A 89 13.33 15.06 19.71
C ALA A 89 13.61 15.26 21.21
N SER A 90 12.76 14.70 22.08
CA SER A 90 12.85 14.91 23.54
C SER A 90 13.05 13.61 24.34
N GLU A 91 12.89 12.45 23.71
CA GLU A 91 12.95 11.14 24.32
C GLU A 91 13.84 10.19 23.50
N ILE A 92 14.64 9.40 24.21
CA ILE A 92 15.37 8.29 23.59
C ILE A 92 14.35 7.24 23.16
N LEU A 93 14.29 6.96 21.86
CA LEU A 93 13.47 5.88 21.33
C LEU A 93 14.07 4.52 21.76
N ALA A 94 13.48 3.90 22.78
CA ALA A 94 13.85 2.57 23.25
C ALA A 94 13.14 1.45 22.46
N ASN A 95 13.59 0.21 22.63
CA ASN A 95 12.93 -1.00 22.10
C ASN A 95 12.82 -1.07 20.58
N GLY A 96 13.69 -0.35 19.86
CA GLY A 96 13.77 -0.38 18.40
C GLY A 96 12.57 0.26 17.70
N VAL A 97 11.88 1.19 18.37
CA VAL A 97 10.82 1.97 17.72
C VAL A 97 11.40 3.07 16.84
N SER A 98 10.64 3.45 15.81
CA SER A 98 11.02 4.53 14.90
C SER A 98 9.84 5.43 14.56
N GLU A 99 10.19 6.58 13.99
CA GLU A 99 9.25 7.48 13.31
C GLU A 99 9.30 7.19 11.81
N GLY A 100 8.19 7.41 11.12
CA GLY A 100 8.11 7.19 9.70
C GLY A 100 6.81 7.71 9.10
N ALA A 101 6.85 7.96 7.79
CA ALA A 101 5.67 8.26 7.02
C ALA A 101 5.75 7.51 5.68
N SER A 102 4.60 7.08 5.19
CA SER A 102 4.46 6.42 3.90
C SER A 102 3.22 6.94 3.19
N MET A 103 3.34 7.11 1.88
CA MET A 103 2.22 7.56 1.05
C MET A 103 2.15 6.72 -0.22
N LEU A 104 0.95 6.29 -0.60
CA LEU A 104 0.69 5.59 -1.86
C LEU A 104 -0.43 6.29 -2.62
N LEU A 105 -0.22 6.52 -3.92
CA LEU A 105 -1.27 6.95 -4.83
C LEU A 105 -1.71 5.74 -5.65
N VAL A 106 -2.95 5.33 -5.47
CA VAL A 106 -3.53 4.09 -6.03
C VAL A 106 -4.71 4.44 -6.93
N SER A 107 -4.77 3.82 -8.09
CA SER A 107 -5.89 4.02 -9.03
C SER A 107 -6.26 2.70 -9.69
N SER A 108 -7.42 2.67 -10.34
CA SER A 108 -7.74 1.58 -11.24
C SER A 108 -6.73 1.50 -12.41
N PRO A 109 -6.50 0.32 -13.00
CA PRO A 109 -5.69 0.21 -14.22
C PRO A 109 -6.22 1.09 -15.36
N ALA A 110 -7.55 1.26 -15.46
CA ALA A 110 -8.16 2.13 -16.45
C ALA A 110 -7.75 3.60 -16.28
N ILE A 111 -7.66 4.08 -15.04
CA ILE A 111 -7.17 5.45 -14.76
C ILE A 111 -5.67 5.55 -15.03
N ALA A 112 -4.87 4.58 -14.60
CA ALA A 112 -3.43 4.57 -14.85
C ALA A 112 -3.13 4.64 -16.36
N SER A 113 -3.83 3.86 -17.18
CA SER A 113 -3.73 3.90 -18.63
C SER A 113 -4.16 5.25 -19.22
N ARG A 114 -5.25 5.85 -18.73
CA ARG A 114 -5.69 7.19 -19.15
C ARG A 114 -4.67 8.28 -18.81
N MET A 115 -3.92 8.09 -17.72
CA MET A 115 -2.85 8.98 -17.28
C MET A 115 -1.51 8.71 -18.01
N GLY A 116 -1.47 7.75 -18.94
CA GLY A 116 -0.26 7.41 -19.70
C GLY A 116 0.79 6.64 -18.90
N VAL A 117 0.41 5.97 -17.80
CA VAL A 117 1.31 5.11 -17.03
C VAL A 117 1.50 3.80 -17.79
N SER A 118 2.67 3.63 -18.43
CA SER A 118 2.95 2.51 -19.35
C SER A 118 3.25 1.18 -18.68
N SER A 119 3.76 1.19 -17.44
CA SER A 119 4.05 -0.01 -16.65
C SER A 119 3.73 0.28 -15.19
N PRO A 120 2.43 0.25 -14.83
CA PRO A 120 2.03 0.53 -13.46
C PRO A 120 2.55 -0.56 -12.52
N LEU A 121 2.84 -0.15 -11.29
CA LEU A 121 2.99 -1.06 -10.18
C LEU A 121 1.60 -1.45 -9.70
N CYS A 122 1.36 -2.76 -9.62
CA CYS A 122 0.10 -3.33 -9.19
C CYS A 122 0.22 -3.81 -7.76
N LEU A 123 -0.78 -3.49 -6.95
CA LEU A 123 -1.06 -4.21 -5.72
C LEU A 123 -2.12 -5.25 -6.07
N HIS A 124 -2.01 -6.45 -5.51
CA HIS A 124 -3.03 -7.49 -5.61
C HIS A 124 -3.90 -7.52 -4.36
N ARG A 125 -5.05 -8.19 -4.43
CA ARG A 125 -5.93 -8.33 -3.26
C ARG A 125 -5.15 -8.92 -2.07
N PRO A 126 -5.24 -8.34 -0.87
CA PRO A 126 -4.62 -8.91 0.31
C PRO A 126 -5.34 -10.20 0.73
N ALA A 127 -4.62 -11.10 1.37
CA ALA A 127 -5.17 -12.22 2.13
C ALA A 127 -5.07 -11.93 3.62
N ARG A 128 -6.05 -12.44 4.38
CA ARG A 128 -6.09 -12.37 5.84
C ARG A 128 -6.53 -13.72 6.39
N GLY A 129 -5.95 -14.13 7.51
CA GLY A 129 -6.42 -15.28 8.27
C GLY A 129 -5.64 -15.47 9.57
N PRO A 130 -6.09 -16.40 10.43
CA PRO A 130 -5.43 -16.67 11.69
C PRO A 130 -3.96 -17.07 11.50
N SER A 131 -3.11 -16.73 12.46
CA SER A 131 -1.67 -17.05 12.39
C SER A 131 -1.39 -18.56 12.31
N GLU A 132 -2.31 -19.39 12.80
CA GLU A 132 -2.23 -20.85 12.73
C GLU A 132 -2.36 -21.37 11.29
N THR A 133 -2.99 -20.61 10.40
CA THR A 133 -3.17 -20.95 8.97
C THR A 133 -2.22 -20.16 8.07
N THR A 134 -1.06 -19.74 8.61
CA THR A 134 -0.01 -18.96 7.91
C THR A 134 0.23 -19.42 6.47
N ALA A 135 0.44 -20.73 6.25
CA ALA A 135 0.75 -21.25 4.91
C ALA A 135 -0.38 -21.00 3.90
N ASP A 136 -1.63 -21.08 4.33
CA ASP A 136 -2.80 -20.90 3.46
C ASP A 136 -3.06 -19.41 3.16
N VAL A 137 -2.86 -18.53 4.15
CA VAL A 137 -2.91 -17.07 3.95
C VAL A 137 -1.87 -16.63 2.92
N LEU A 138 -0.63 -17.11 3.04
CA LEU A 138 0.45 -16.77 2.10
C LEU A 138 0.19 -17.33 0.70
N LYS A 139 -0.29 -18.58 0.60
CA LYS A 139 -0.72 -19.17 -0.69
C LYS A 139 -1.84 -18.37 -1.34
N LEU A 140 -2.79 -17.87 -0.55
CA LEU A 140 -3.91 -17.08 -1.07
C LEU A 140 -3.43 -15.73 -1.61
N ALA A 141 -2.59 -15.00 -0.87
CA ALA A 141 -2.02 -13.73 -1.32
C ALA A 141 -1.23 -13.88 -2.64
N ILE A 142 -0.43 -14.93 -2.76
CA ILE A 142 0.34 -15.20 -3.97
C ILE A 142 -0.55 -15.60 -5.14
N ARG A 143 -1.61 -16.37 -4.87
CA ARG A 143 -2.60 -16.73 -5.89
C ARG A 143 -3.33 -15.50 -6.42
N TRP A 144 -3.58 -14.48 -5.60
CA TRP A 144 -4.13 -13.21 -6.09
C TRP A 144 -3.20 -12.54 -7.09
N GLY A 145 -1.89 -12.66 -6.92
CA GLY A 145 -0.89 -12.23 -7.91
C GLY A 145 -0.63 -13.21 -9.05
N GLY A 146 -1.44 -14.28 -9.19
CA GLY A 146 -1.30 -15.26 -10.28
C GLY A 146 -0.02 -16.12 -10.24
N GLY A 147 0.74 -16.07 -9.15
CA GLY A 147 2.06 -16.71 -9.04
C GLY A 147 2.09 -17.97 -8.17
N THR A 148 3.31 -18.46 -7.98
CA THR A 148 3.68 -19.47 -6.97
C THR A 148 4.79 -18.91 -6.08
N PHE A 149 5.14 -19.62 -5.00
CA PHE A 149 6.22 -19.19 -4.12
C PHE A 149 7.56 -19.03 -4.84
N ASP A 150 7.83 -19.87 -5.86
CA ASP A 150 9.06 -19.84 -6.63
C ASP A 150 9.17 -18.59 -7.53
N ASN A 151 8.07 -17.84 -7.70
CA ASN A 151 8.04 -16.61 -8.50
C ASN A 151 8.27 -15.35 -7.65
N ILE A 152 8.24 -15.44 -6.32
CA ILE A 152 8.40 -14.27 -5.46
C ILE A 152 9.89 -14.00 -5.27
N GLY A 153 10.35 -12.80 -5.64
CA GLY A 153 11.75 -12.39 -5.46
C GLY A 153 12.08 -12.06 -4.00
N THR A 154 11.26 -11.24 -3.34
CA THR A 154 11.51 -10.79 -1.96
C THR A 154 10.26 -10.79 -1.09
N SER A 155 10.43 -11.23 0.17
CA SER A 155 9.46 -11.12 1.26
C SER A 155 9.82 -9.96 2.19
N TRP A 156 8.93 -8.99 2.29
CA TRP A 156 9.01 -7.83 3.17
C TRP A 156 8.15 -8.05 4.41
N ARG A 157 8.75 -7.95 5.60
CA ARG A 157 8.10 -8.28 6.87
C ARG A 157 8.19 -7.13 7.85
N THR A 158 7.09 -6.81 8.51
CA THR A 158 7.01 -5.77 9.56
C THR A 158 5.88 -6.10 10.52
N GLY A 159 5.97 -5.64 11.77
CA GLY A 159 4.90 -5.80 12.77
C GLY A 159 4.68 -7.23 13.25
N LEU A 160 5.56 -8.18 12.91
CA LEU A 160 5.39 -9.58 13.27
C LEU A 160 5.83 -9.83 14.72
N SER A 161 5.01 -10.59 15.45
CA SER A 161 5.46 -11.19 16.71
C SER A 161 6.59 -12.20 16.45
N LYS A 162 7.45 -12.43 17.45
CA LYS A 162 8.54 -13.42 17.36
C LYS A 162 8.01 -14.82 17.03
N GLU A 163 6.83 -15.15 17.53
CA GLU A 163 6.17 -16.43 17.31
C GLU A 163 5.71 -16.58 15.86
N VAL A 164 4.99 -15.59 15.31
CA VAL A 164 4.56 -15.61 13.90
C VAL A 164 5.76 -15.59 12.95
N ALA A 165 6.80 -14.80 13.24
CA ALA A 165 8.04 -14.80 12.46
C ALA A 165 8.73 -16.18 12.46
N ARG A 166 8.66 -16.93 13.57
CA ARG A 166 9.16 -18.30 13.67
C ARG A 166 8.28 -19.27 12.88
N ILE A 167 6.95 -19.16 12.98
CA ILE A 167 5.99 -19.98 12.21
C ILE A 167 6.22 -19.80 10.71
N ILE A 168 6.30 -18.56 10.22
CA ILE A 168 6.61 -18.26 8.82
C ILE A 168 7.91 -18.98 8.45
N ARG A 169 9.02 -18.69 9.12
CA ARG A 169 10.31 -19.34 8.82
C ARG A 169 10.27 -20.87 8.82
N SER A 170 9.44 -21.51 9.65
CA SER A 170 9.28 -22.97 9.66
C SER A 170 8.36 -23.51 8.55
N SER A 171 7.27 -22.81 8.24
CA SER A 171 6.31 -23.16 7.19
C SER A 171 6.88 -22.94 5.78
N CYS A 172 7.90 -22.09 5.70
CA CYS A 172 8.47 -21.55 4.49
C CYS A 172 9.73 -22.27 4.00
N ARG A 173 9.97 -23.49 4.45
CA ARG A 173 11.07 -24.35 3.94
C ARG A 173 10.99 -24.61 2.43
N PHE A 174 9.88 -24.27 1.79
CA PHE A 174 9.65 -24.32 0.34
C PHE A 174 10.17 -23.09 -0.43
N TRP A 175 10.67 -22.05 0.25
CA TRP A 175 11.06 -20.77 -0.38
C TRP A 175 12.55 -20.76 -0.74
N HIS A 176 12.97 -21.63 -1.65
CA HIS A 176 14.36 -21.63 -2.09
C HIS A 176 14.62 -20.43 -3.00
N GLY A 177 15.52 -19.53 -2.59
CA GLY A 177 15.92 -18.36 -3.39
C GLY A 177 15.17 -17.06 -3.13
N MET A 178 14.08 -17.06 -2.36
CA MET A 178 13.38 -15.82 -2.02
C MET A 178 14.13 -15.04 -0.93
N GLU A 179 14.49 -13.80 -1.22
CA GLU A 179 15.10 -12.90 -0.25
C GLU A 179 14.09 -12.51 0.84
N THR A 180 14.59 -12.23 2.04
CA THR A 180 13.75 -11.79 3.16
C THR A 180 14.30 -10.51 3.75
N VAL A 181 13.45 -9.49 3.83
CA VAL A 181 13.72 -8.22 4.48
C VAL A 181 12.84 -8.11 5.72
N ASP A 182 13.47 -8.03 6.89
CA ASP A 182 12.84 -7.62 8.14
C ASP A 182 12.95 -6.09 8.23
N LEU A 183 11.85 -5.41 7.89
CA LEU A 183 11.82 -3.94 7.85
C LEU A 183 12.00 -3.35 9.25
N ASP A 184 11.43 -3.98 10.28
CA ASP A 184 11.55 -3.50 11.66
C ASP A 184 13.01 -3.57 12.14
N ALA A 185 13.79 -4.57 11.67
CA ALA A 185 15.21 -4.64 11.95
C ALA A 185 16.04 -3.61 11.17
N ALA A 186 15.60 -3.21 9.98
CA ALA A 186 16.31 -2.28 9.11
C ALA A 186 16.07 -0.81 9.47
N VAL A 187 14.82 -0.42 9.72
CA VAL A 187 14.42 0.99 9.94
C VAL A 187 13.71 1.23 11.27
N GLY A 188 13.60 0.20 12.12
CA GLY A 188 12.85 0.26 13.37
C GLY A 188 11.34 0.09 13.17
N LYS A 189 10.62 -0.04 14.29
CA LYS A 189 9.16 -0.24 14.32
C LYS A 189 8.42 1.08 14.11
N ALA A 190 8.10 1.35 12.84
CA ALA A 190 7.40 2.55 12.39
C ALA A 190 5.87 2.51 12.58
N GLY A 191 5.34 1.58 13.38
CA GLY A 191 3.93 1.53 13.80
C GLY A 191 2.95 1.70 12.63
N ALA A 192 2.08 2.71 12.71
CA ALA A 192 1.05 2.98 11.70
C ALA A 192 1.59 3.12 10.26
N ALA A 193 2.83 3.59 10.10
CA ALA A 193 3.48 3.73 8.79
C ALA A 193 4.20 2.44 8.32
N GLY A 194 4.47 1.49 9.21
CA GLY A 194 5.37 0.36 8.96
C GLY A 194 4.93 -0.51 7.77
N VAL A 195 3.68 -0.99 7.77
CA VAL A 195 3.20 -1.88 6.70
C VAL A 195 3.10 -1.18 5.35
N TRP A 196 2.70 0.09 5.33
CA TRP A 196 2.60 0.84 4.08
C TRP A 196 3.96 1.29 3.55
N LEU A 197 4.95 1.51 4.44
CA LEU A 197 6.34 1.66 4.06
C LEU A 197 6.88 0.36 3.45
N ALA A 198 6.60 -0.81 4.06
CA ALA A 198 6.95 -2.10 3.49
C ALA A 198 6.35 -2.28 2.09
N THR A 199 5.06 -1.94 1.91
CA THR A 199 4.39 -2.00 0.61
C THR A 199 5.00 -1.06 -0.42
N ALA A 200 5.33 0.17 -0.05
CA ALA A 200 5.96 1.13 -0.96
C ALA A 200 7.36 0.66 -1.40
N LEU A 201 8.17 0.15 -0.46
CA LEU A 201 9.50 -0.39 -0.75
C LEU A 201 9.42 -1.67 -1.58
N ALA A 202 8.48 -2.55 -1.29
CA ALA A 202 8.21 -3.74 -2.09
C ALA A 202 7.84 -3.34 -3.52
N ALA A 203 6.89 -2.43 -3.71
CA ALA A 203 6.50 -1.97 -5.05
C ALA A 203 7.68 -1.34 -5.80
N ALA A 204 8.51 -0.54 -5.12
CA ALA A 204 9.72 0.02 -5.71
C ALA A 204 10.73 -1.07 -6.10
N ASN A 205 10.89 -2.11 -5.28
CA ASN A 205 11.76 -3.25 -5.60
C ASN A 205 11.22 -4.04 -6.79
N ALA A 206 9.90 -4.26 -6.88
CA ALA A 206 9.27 -4.88 -8.06
C ALA A 206 9.58 -4.10 -9.34
N ALA A 207 9.60 -2.76 -9.28
CA ALA A 207 9.96 -1.93 -10.41
C ALA A 207 11.42 -2.14 -10.88
N LEU A 208 12.33 -2.37 -9.92
CA LEU A 208 13.77 -2.53 -10.16
C LEU A 208 14.13 -3.94 -10.63
N THR A 209 13.60 -4.97 -9.98
CA THR A 209 13.97 -6.36 -10.25
C THR A 209 13.08 -7.03 -11.27
N ASN A 210 11.89 -6.48 -11.53
CA ASN A 210 10.85 -7.09 -12.36
C ASN A 210 10.37 -8.44 -11.81
N GLU A 211 10.49 -8.64 -10.50
CA GLU A 211 10.02 -9.83 -9.77
C GLU A 211 8.86 -9.44 -8.84
N PRO A 212 7.82 -10.29 -8.71
CA PRO A 212 6.79 -10.14 -7.70
C PRO A 212 7.34 -10.09 -6.27
N GLN A 213 6.70 -9.29 -5.43
CA GLN A 213 7.16 -8.97 -4.07
C GLN A 213 6.04 -9.25 -3.08
N LEU A 214 6.36 -9.90 -1.97
CA LEU A 214 5.40 -10.31 -0.96
C LEU A 214 5.56 -9.46 0.31
N VAL A 215 4.52 -8.73 0.68
CA VAL A 215 4.44 -7.98 1.95
C VAL A 215 3.69 -8.82 2.96
N ILE A 216 4.21 -8.92 4.18
CA ILE A 216 3.63 -9.71 5.28
C ILE A 216 3.61 -8.87 6.56
N THR A 217 2.46 -8.82 7.21
CA THR A 217 2.28 -8.20 8.53
C THR A 217 1.38 -9.03 9.43
N GLN A 218 1.27 -8.64 10.69
CA GLN A 218 0.36 -9.22 11.67
C GLN A 218 -0.54 -8.11 12.24
N GLU A 219 -1.84 -8.38 12.34
CA GLU A 219 -2.83 -7.52 13.00
C GLU A 219 -3.59 -8.35 14.04
N GLY A 220 -3.34 -8.09 15.33
CA GLY A 220 -3.85 -8.96 16.39
C GLY A 220 -3.34 -10.39 16.23
N ASN A 221 -4.25 -11.35 16.12
CA ASN A 221 -3.91 -12.77 15.89
C ASN A 221 -3.89 -13.15 14.40
N ASP A 222 -4.24 -12.22 13.51
CA ASP A 222 -4.32 -12.49 12.09
C ASP A 222 -3.00 -12.15 11.38
N LEU A 223 -2.62 -13.03 10.47
CA LEU A 223 -1.61 -12.76 9.46
C LEU A 223 -2.29 -12.08 8.27
N LEU A 224 -1.63 -11.05 7.73
CA LEU A 224 -2.03 -10.40 6.49
C LEU A 224 -0.87 -10.45 5.51
N ALA A 225 -1.20 -10.69 4.24
CA ALA A 225 -0.21 -10.68 3.18
C ALA A 225 -0.78 -10.10 1.89
N LEU A 226 0.07 -9.43 1.13
CA LEU A 226 -0.26 -8.83 -0.16
C LEU A 226 0.91 -9.02 -1.12
N VAL A 227 0.62 -9.28 -2.39
CA VAL A 227 1.63 -9.27 -3.44
C VAL A 227 1.55 -7.96 -4.21
N CYS A 228 2.71 -7.42 -4.56
CA CYS A 228 2.84 -6.35 -5.52
C CYS A 228 3.84 -6.72 -6.61
N GLU A 229 3.59 -6.24 -7.82
CA GLU A 229 4.43 -6.54 -8.98
C GLU A 229 4.36 -5.40 -10.00
N LYS A 230 5.31 -5.40 -10.93
CA LYS A 230 5.26 -4.52 -12.08
C LYS A 230 4.42 -5.17 -13.18
N GLN A 231 3.43 -4.45 -13.69
CA GLN A 231 2.66 -4.92 -14.84
C GLN A 231 3.56 -4.90 -16.08
N THR A 232 3.79 -6.08 -16.65
CA THR A 232 4.55 -6.32 -17.89
C THR A 232 3.67 -6.28 -19.13
#